data_AF-A0A0K9YWB4-F1
#
_entry.id   AF-A0A0K9YWB4-F1
#
_cell.length_a   1.000
_cell.length_b   1.000
_cell.length_c   1.000
_cell.angle_alpha   90.00
_cell.angle_beta   90.00
_cell.angle_gamma   90.00
#
_symmetry.space_group_name_H-M   'P 1'
#
loop_
_entity.id
_entity.type
_entity.pdbx_description
1 polymer ?
#
loop_
_entity_poly.entity_id
_entity_poly.type
_entity_poly.pdbx_seq_one_letter_code
_entity_poly.pdbx_strand_id
1 'polypeptide(L)'
;MKINAAYCSILLVALTLTTSCNTQDKNVHEVVDAQNKTDKEVEDAIELIKDKNYVEALIALVQIPNFESKPEIQHLINYSKAAMNEESNAISFVAINLSNIPVDYSGPFASEVNGMKEKYSKELQETTVIKNKSITFNDLVGYTDLEVKQFLGEPDEILKTDDETIGKDQQRWWYKNKGMLYIADGKVWQALFGEDIKIQTN
;
A
#
# COMPACT_ATOMS: atom_id res chain seq x y z
N MET A 1 -55.31 -19.59 19.69
CA MET A 1 -54.38 -19.66 20.83
C MET A 1 -53.64 -20.99 20.79
N LYS A 2 -52.38 -20.95 20.35
CA LYS A 2 -51.28 -21.89 20.65
C LYS A 2 -50.04 -21.30 19.99
N ILE A 3 -49.15 -20.80 20.82
CA ILE A 3 -47.77 -20.45 20.48
C ILE A 3 -47.02 -21.78 20.39
N ASN A 4 -46.15 -21.96 19.41
CA ASN A 4 -44.86 -22.60 19.65
C ASN A 4 -43.82 -22.19 18.62
N ALA A 5 -42.62 -22.02 19.16
CA ALA A 5 -41.50 -21.36 18.56
C ALA A 5 -40.59 -22.32 17.78
N ALA A 6 -39.75 -21.70 16.96
CA ALA A 6 -38.31 -21.90 16.91
C ALA A 6 -37.69 -22.80 15.82
N TYR A 7 -36.56 -22.25 15.37
CA TYR A 7 -35.34 -22.84 14.82
C TYR A 7 -35.13 -22.97 13.32
N CYS A 8 -34.08 -22.24 12.89
CA CYS A 8 -32.99 -22.63 12.01
C CYS A 8 -33.34 -23.42 10.74
N SER A 9 -33.22 -22.74 9.61
CA SER A 9 -32.85 -23.41 8.36
C SER A 9 -31.49 -22.87 7.92
N ILE A 10 -30.45 -23.53 8.43
CA ILE A 10 -29.12 -23.54 7.81
C ILE A 10 -29.31 -24.21 6.45
N LEU A 11 -29.11 -23.45 5.37
CA LEU A 11 -29.11 -23.99 4.01
C LEU A 11 -27.80 -24.76 3.81
N LEU A 12 -27.86 -26.06 4.07
CA LEU A 12 -26.81 -27.04 3.80
C LEU A 12 -26.80 -27.32 2.29
N VAL A 13 -25.90 -26.70 1.53
CA VAL A 13 -25.68 -27.10 0.13
C VAL A 13 -24.74 -28.31 0.13
N ALA A 14 -25.33 -29.49 0.25
CA ALA A 14 -24.71 -30.75 -0.11
C ALA A 14 -24.84 -30.92 -1.64
N LEU A 15 -23.75 -30.68 -2.38
CA LEU A 15 -23.64 -31.17 -3.75
C LEU A 15 -22.82 -32.47 -3.74
N THR A 16 -23.51 -33.55 -4.06
CA THR A 16 -23.02 -34.92 -4.11
C THR A 16 -22.03 -35.16 -5.25
N LEU A 17 -20.95 -35.85 -4.90
CA LEU A 17 -20.01 -36.53 -5.80
C LEU A 17 -20.71 -37.60 -6.65
N THR A 18 -20.34 -37.70 -7.93
CA THR A 18 -20.31 -38.99 -8.64
C THR A 18 -19.00 -39.15 -9.42
N THR A 19 -18.09 -39.92 -8.81
CA THR A 19 -17.12 -40.88 -9.37
C THR A 19 -16.30 -40.54 -10.62
N SER A 20 -14.96 -40.46 -10.48
CA SER A 20 -14.05 -41.57 -10.86
C SER A 20 -12.56 -41.23 -10.67
N CYS A 21 -11.81 -42.23 -10.23
CA CYS A 21 -10.34 -42.37 -10.14
C CYS A 21 -9.58 -41.57 -9.06
N ASN A 22 -9.27 -42.29 -7.98
CA ASN A 22 -8.02 -42.29 -7.20
C ASN A 22 -7.08 -41.10 -7.44
N THR A 23 -7.08 -40.14 -6.52
CA THR A 23 -5.94 -39.47 -5.87
C THR A 23 -6.42 -38.13 -5.31
N GLN A 24 -7.17 -38.07 -4.20
CA GLN A 24 -7.51 -36.77 -3.58
C GLN A 24 -8.22 -36.93 -2.22
N ASP A 25 -7.45 -37.21 -1.16
CA ASP A 25 -7.93 -36.96 0.22
C ASP A 25 -6.91 -36.13 1.04
N LYS A 26 -5.73 -35.83 0.48
CA LYS A 26 -4.74 -34.95 1.13
C LYS A 26 -4.97 -33.46 0.87
N ASN A 27 -5.67 -33.08 -0.21
CA ASN A 27 -5.74 -31.69 -0.65
C ASN A 27 -6.83 -30.84 0.04
N VAL A 28 -7.92 -31.42 0.54
CA VAL A 28 -9.02 -30.62 1.11
C VAL A 28 -8.68 -30.13 2.52
N HIS A 29 -8.03 -30.97 3.34
CA HIS A 29 -7.66 -30.60 4.71
C HIS A 29 -6.54 -29.54 4.73
N GLU A 30 -5.53 -29.70 3.87
CA GLU A 30 -4.38 -28.80 3.80
C GLU A 30 -4.75 -27.39 3.31
N VAL A 31 -5.73 -27.27 2.40
CA VAL A 31 -6.24 -25.97 1.93
C VAL A 31 -7.08 -25.26 2.99
N VAL A 32 -7.91 -25.98 3.74
CA VAL A 32 -8.73 -25.41 4.83
C VAL A 32 -7.84 -24.97 6.00
N ASP A 33 -6.83 -25.76 6.35
CA ASP A 33 -5.90 -25.44 7.44
C ASP A 33 -5.01 -24.22 7.10
N ALA A 34 -4.59 -24.09 5.83
CA ALA A 34 -3.85 -22.92 5.36
C ALA A 34 -4.69 -21.64 5.38
N GLN A 35 -5.95 -21.71 4.95
CA GLN A 35 -6.86 -20.55 4.96
C GLN A 35 -7.15 -20.09 6.40
N ASN A 36 -7.48 -21.02 7.30
CA ASN A 36 -7.73 -20.71 8.72
C ASN A 36 -6.51 -20.08 9.40
N LYS A 37 -5.30 -20.47 9.00
CA LYS A 37 -4.05 -19.86 9.48
C LYS A 37 -3.92 -18.41 9.00
N THR A 38 -4.15 -18.15 7.73
CA THR A 38 -4.09 -16.79 7.17
C THR A 38 -5.14 -15.87 7.77
N ASP A 39 -6.37 -16.35 7.97
CA ASP A 39 -7.44 -15.54 8.58
C ASP A 39 -7.05 -15.11 10.00
N LYS A 40 -6.45 -16.03 10.78
CA LYS A 40 -5.93 -15.72 12.11
C LYS A 40 -4.78 -14.71 12.07
N GLU A 41 -3.82 -14.86 11.15
CA GLU A 41 -2.70 -13.92 10.99
C GLU A 41 -3.20 -12.50 10.66
N VAL A 42 -4.27 -12.38 9.87
CA VAL A 42 -4.92 -11.09 9.58
C VAL A 42 -5.65 -10.54 10.81
N GLU A 43 -6.36 -11.38 11.56
CA GLU A 43 -7.03 -10.96 12.81
C GLU A 43 -6.02 -10.44 13.85
N ASP A 44 -4.91 -11.15 14.05
CA ASP A 44 -3.83 -10.72 14.96
C ASP A 44 -3.26 -9.36 14.54
N ALA A 45 -3.07 -9.12 13.23
CA ALA A 45 -2.64 -7.83 12.73
C ALA A 45 -3.69 -6.73 12.92
N ILE A 46 -4.98 -7.03 12.78
CA ILE A 46 -6.07 -6.07 13.05
C ILE A 46 -6.06 -5.64 14.51
N GLU A 47 -5.84 -6.56 15.46
CA GLU A 47 -5.72 -6.20 16.88
C GLU A 47 -4.52 -5.28 17.13
N LEU A 48 -3.36 -5.56 16.52
CA LEU A 48 -2.20 -4.65 16.60
C LEU A 48 -2.51 -3.24 16.07
N ILE A 49 -3.28 -3.13 14.97
CA ILE A 49 -3.71 -1.84 14.43
C ILE A 49 -4.66 -1.11 15.39
N LYS A 50 -5.60 -1.81 16.03
CA LYS A 50 -6.50 -1.23 17.05
C LYS A 50 -5.71 -0.66 18.22
N ASP A 51 -4.66 -1.36 18.64
CA ASP A 51 -3.75 -0.94 19.70
C ASP A 51 -2.75 0.14 19.25
N LYS A 52 -2.89 0.64 18.01
CA LYS A 52 -1.99 1.62 17.37
C LYS A 52 -0.54 1.15 17.25
N ASN A 53 -0.31 -0.16 17.32
CA ASN A 53 1.00 -0.75 17.09
C ASN A 53 1.21 -1.01 15.58
N TYR A 54 1.32 0.07 14.81
CA TYR A 54 1.33 -0.01 13.34
C TYR A 54 2.58 -0.65 12.77
N VAL A 55 3.74 -0.54 13.43
CA VAL A 55 4.99 -1.13 12.95
C VAL A 55 4.90 -2.66 13.02
N GLU A 56 4.50 -3.20 14.17
CA GLU A 56 4.33 -4.64 14.36
C GLU A 56 3.19 -5.19 13.49
N ALA A 57 2.09 -4.44 13.33
CA ALA A 57 1.03 -4.80 12.40
C ALA A 57 1.54 -4.92 10.95
N LEU A 58 2.34 -3.95 10.49
CA LEU A 58 2.94 -3.99 9.15
C LEU A 58 3.85 -5.20 8.97
N ILE A 59 4.69 -5.51 9.97
CA ILE A 59 5.56 -6.69 9.95
C ILE A 59 4.73 -7.98 9.84
N ALA A 60 3.65 -8.09 10.62
CA ALA A 60 2.76 -9.25 10.57
C ALA A 60 2.10 -9.40 9.18
N LEU A 61 1.58 -8.31 8.61
CA LEU A 61 0.87 -8.33 7.33
C LEU A 61 1.79 -8.71 6.15
N VAL A 62 3.04 -8.24 6.12
CA VAL A 62 3.99 -8.57 5.03
C VAL A 62 4.58 -9.97 5.13
N GLN A 63 4.44 -10.63 6.28
CA GLN A 63 4.85 -12.03 6.45
C GLN A 63 3.80 -13.02 5.93
N ILE A 64 2.58 -12.57 5.68
CA ILE A 64 1.52 -13.40 5.11
C ILE A 64 1.91 -13.80 3.67
N PRO A 65 1.87 -15.09 3.32
CA PRO A 65 2.23 -15.54 1.98
C PRO A 65 1.38 -14.89 0.88
N ASN A 66 2.06 -14.41 -0.18
CA ASN A 66 1.45 -13.76 -1.34
C ASN A 66 0.59 -12.52 -1.00
N PHE A 67 0.93 -11.79 0.08
CA PHE A 67 0.18 -10.62 0.53
C PHE A 67 0.04 -9.55 -0.57
N GLU A 68 0.97 -9.44 -1.51
CA GLU A 68 0.94 -8.50 -2.63
C GLU A 68 -0.26 -8.73 -3.56
N SER A 69 -0.74 -9.97 -3.62
CA SER A 69 -1.87 -10.38 -4.47
C SER A 69 -3.23 -10.32 -3.76
N LYS A 70 -3.26 -9.93 -2.48
CA LYS A 70 -4.43 -9.97 -1.60
C LYS A 70 -4.91 -8.54 -1.29
N PRO A 71 -5.92 -8.00 -2.02
CA PRO A 71 -6.35 -6.61 -1.87
C PRO A 71 -6.75 -6.25 -0.45
N GLU A 72 -7.40 -7.16 0.28
CA GLU A 72 -7.80 -7.00 1.66
C GLU A 72 -6.60 -6.72 2.59
N ILE A 73 -5.48 -7.41 2.38
CA ILE A 73 -4.24 -7.18 3.13
C ILE A 73 -3.57 -5.88 2.69
N GLN A 74 -3.57 -5.60 1.39
CA GLN A 74 -3.01 -4.34 0.86
C GLN A 74 -3.73 -3.11 1.42
N HIS A 75 -5.06 -3.16 1.57
CA HIS A 75 -5.82 -2.07 2.17
C HIS A 75 -5.46 -1.85 3.63
N LEU A 76 -5.27 -2.92 4.41
CA LEU A 76 -4.79 -2.84 5.80
C LEU A 76 -3.39 -2.22 5.88
N ILE A 77 -2.45 -2.67 5.03
CA ILE A 77 -1.10 -2.11 4.95
C ILE A 77 -1.14 -0.61 4.64
N ASN A 78 -1.94 -0.21 3.65
CA ASN A 78 -2.10 1.20 3.27
C ASN A 78 -2.72 2.00 4.42
N TYR A 79 -3.72 1.48 5.11
CA TYR A 79 -4.29 2.16 6.28
C TYR A 79 -3.27 2.31 7.41
N SER A 80 -2.55 1.25 7.80
CA SER A 80 -1.52 1.31 8.85
C SER A 80 -0.43 2.33 8.53
N LYS A 81 0.03 2.38 7.27
CA LYS A 81 0.98 3.41 6.82
C LYS A 81 0.37 4.81 6.88
N ALA A 82 -0.89 4.99 6.49
CA ALA A 82 -1.56 6.29 6.56
C ALA A 82 -1.65 6.78 8.02
N ALA A 83 -2.08 5.92 8.94
CA ALA A 83 -2.22 6.25 10.36
C ALA A 83 -0.86 6.57 11.02
N MET A 84 0.17 5.76 10.75
CA MET A 84 1.53 6.01 11.25
C MET A 84 2.11 7.34 10.73
N ASN A 85 1.86 7.66 9.45
CA ASN A 85 2.28 8.94 8.86
C ASN A 85 1.49 10.12 9.40
N GLU A 86 0.21 9.94 9.75
CA GLU A 86 -0.60 10.96 10.39
C GLU A 86 -0.03 11.32 11.78
N GLU A 87 0.33 10.32 12.59
CA GLU A 87 0.97 10.54 13.90
C GLU A 87 2.33 11.24 13.79
N SER A 88 3.03 11.02 12.68
CA SER A 88 4.32 11.63 12.37
C SER A 88 4.22 12.99 11.64
N ASN A 89 3.00 13.52 11.43
CA ASN A 89 2.71 14.73 10.64
C ASN A 89 3.25 14.70 9.19
N ALA A 90 3.43 13.50 8.61
CA ALA A 90 3.94 13.30 7.27
C ALA A 90 2.79 13.33 6.23
N ILE A 91 2.09 14.46 6.16
CA ILE A 91 0.77 14.62 5.50
C ILE A 91 0.75 14.09 4.05
N SER A 92 1.77 14.37 3.24
CA SER A 92 1.81 13.90 1.85
C SER A 92 1.75 12.37 1.75
N PHE A 93 2.39 11.65 2.68
CA PHE A 93 2.33 10.19 2.71
C PHE A 93 0.99 9.67 3.22
N VAL A 94 0.28 10.42 4.07
CA VAL A 94 -1.08 10.06 4.48
C VAL A 94 -1.99 10.00 3.27
N ALA A 95 -2.03 11.07 2.48
CA ALA A 95 -2.86 11.15 1.28
C ALA A 95 -2.53 10.04 0.26
N ILE A 96 -1.25 9.73 0.05
CA ILE A 96 -0.84 8.67 -0.88
C ILE A 96 -1.34 7.31 -0.47
N ASN A 97 -1.12 6.94 0.79
CA ASN A 97 -1.56 5.64 1.29
C ASN A 97 -3.10 5.54 1.26
N LEU A 98 -3.81 6.62 1.61
CA LEU A 98 -5.27 6.66 1.50
C LEU A 98 -5.77 6.57 0.04
N SER A 99 -5.04 7.13 -0.92
CA SER A 99 -5.39 7.06 -2.35
C SER A 99 -5.32 5.65 -2.93
N ASN A 100 -4.57 4.75 -2.28
CA ASN A 100 -4.45 3.34 -2.67
C ASN A 100 -5.55 2.47 -2.04
N ILE A 101 -6.44 3.06 -1.24
CA ILE A 101 -7.61 2.38 -0.69
C ILE A 101 -8.83 2.81 -1.52
N PRO A 102 -9.67 1.89 -2.00
CA PRO A 102 -10.82 2.21 -2.84
C PRO A 102 -11.82 3.13 -2.12
N VAL A 103 -12.54 3.96 -2.89
CA VAL A 103 -13.46 4.98 -2.36
C VAL A 103 -14.63 4.34 -1.61
N ASP A 104 -15.08 3.18 -2.06
CA ASP A 104 -16.17 2.38 -1.50
C ASP A 104 -15.69 1.32 -0.50
N TYR A 105 -14.48 1.48 0.06
CA TYR A 105 -13.92 0.56 1.03
C TYR A 105 -14.84 0.36 2.25
N SER A 106 -15.21 -0.90 2.49
CA SER A 106 -16.10 -1.32 3.58
C SER A 106 -15.46 -2.36 4.52
N GLY A 107 -14.13 -2.49 4.48
CA GLY A 107 -13.39 -3.46 5.31
C GLY A 107 -13.14 -2.98 6.74
N PRO A 108 -12.23 -3.65 7.47
CA PRO A 108 -11.81 -3.19 8.80
C PRO A 108 -11.33 -1.73 8.78
N PHE A 109 -11.68 -0.97 9.82
CA PHE A 109 -11.36 0.47 9.94
C PHE A 109 -11.97 1.37 8.87
N ALA A 110 -13.05 0.94 8.19
CA ALA A 110 -13.69 1.75 7.15
C ALA A 110 -14.12 3.14 7.66
N SER A 111 -14.60 3.25 8.90
CA SER A 111 -15.00 4.55 9.47
C SER A 111 -13.80 5.50 9.59
N GLU A 112 -12.68 5.00 10.07
CA GLU A 112 -11.43 5.75 10.25
C GLU A 112 -10.82 6.13 8.90
N VAL A 113 -10.73 5.18 7.97
CA VAL A 113 -10.29 5.43 6.59
C VAL A 113 -11.12 6.54 5.95
N ASN A 114 -12.44 6.45 6.05
CA ASN A 114 -13.34 7.45 5.44
C ASN A 114 -13.20 8.82 6.12
N GLY A 115 -13.08 8.85 7.45
CA GLY A 115 -12.82 10.09 8.19
C GLY A 115 -11.48 10.73 7.81
N MET A 116 -10.43 9.94 7.64
CA MET A 116 -9.12 10.43 7.17
C MET A 116 -9.21 10.94 5.72
N LYS A 117 -9.91 10.24 4.83
CA LYS A 117 -10.11 10.68 3.44
C LYS A 117 -10.85 12.01 3.36
N GLU A 118 -11.85 12.22 4.20
CA GLU A 118 -12.55 13.50 4.30
C GLU A 118 -11.61 14.60 4.79
N LYS A 119 -10.88 14.33 5.88
CA LYS A 119 -9.90 15.25 6.48
C LYS A 119 -8.80 15.69 5.50
N TYR A 120 -8.27 14.77 4.70
CA TYR A 120 -7.17 14.98 3.75
C TYR A 120 -7.65 15.08 2.29
N SER A 121 -8.91 15.46 2.08
CA SER A 121 -9.54 15.47 0.75
C SER A 121 -8.84 16.38 -0.26
N LYS A 122 -8.26 17.50 0.19
CA LYS A 122 -7.51 18.42 -0.67
C LYS A 122 -6.20 17.80 -1.15
N GLU A 123 -5.43 17.23 -0.24
CA GLU A 123 -4.17 16.56 -0.54
C GLU A 123 -4.40 15.30 -1.41
N LEU A 124 -5.53 14.61 -1.21
CA LEU A 124 -5.96 13.51 -2.07
C LEU A 124 -6.27 13.96 -3.51
N GLN A 125 -6.89 15.12 -3.70
CA GLN A 125 -7.10 15.69 -5.03
C GLN A 125 -5.78 16.03 -5.70
N GLU A 126 -4.85 16.67 -4.98
CA GLU A 126 -3.52 16.99 -5.48
C GLU A 126 -2.74 15.71 -5.87
N THR A 127 -2.79 14.67 -5.03
CA THR A 127 -2.20 13.35 -5.32
C THR A 127 -2.83 12.68 -6.55
N THR A 128 -4.15 12.81 -6.73
CA THR A 128 -4.86 12.23 -7.88
C THR A 128 -4.51 12.95 -9.19
N VAL A 129 -4.36 14.27 -9.15
CA VAL A 129 -3.87 15.07 -10.28
C VAL A 129 -2.45 14.65 -10.66
N ILE A 130 -1.62 14.38 -9.65
CA ILE A 130 -0.25 13.90 -9.81
C ILE A 130 -0.22 12.50 -10.46
N LYS A 131 -1.03 11.55 -9.99
CA LYS A 131 -1.10 10.18 -10.56
C LYS A 131 -1.52 10.18 -12.04
N ASN A 132 -2.47 11.03 -12.42
CA ASN A 132 -3.00 11.06 -13.78
C ASN A 132 -2.14 11.85 -14.79
N LYS A 133 -0.99 12.39 -14.37
CA LYS A 133 -0.10 13.15 -15.25
C LYS A 133 0.97 12.22 -15.83
N SER A 134 1.07 12.18 -17.17
CA SER A 134 2.25 11.62 -17.83
C SER A 134 3.44 12.54 -17.55
N ILE A 135 4.29 12.15 -16.61
CA ILE A 135 5.46 12.92 -16.19
C ILE A 135 6.69 12.28 -16.83
N THR A 136 7.50 13.10 -17.49
CA THR A 136 8.81 12.71 -17.99
C THR A 136 9.87 12.91 -16.90
N PHE A 137 11.01 12.25 -17.04
CA PHE A 137 12.10 12.35 -16.05
C PHE A 137 12.57 13.82 -15.84
N ASN A 138 12.47 14.66 -16.87
CA ASN A 138 12.81 16.09 -16.81
C ASN A 138 11.75 16.95 -16.11
N ASP A 139 10.49 16.51 -16.09
CA ASP A 139 9.40 17.22 -15.39
C ASP A 139 9.58 17.17 -13.87
N LEU A 140 10.46 16.31 -13.36
CA LEU A 140 10.77 16.17 -11.93
C LEU A 140 11.66 17.30 -11.41
N VAL A 141 12.20 18.18 -12.25
CA VAL A 141 12.96 19.36 -11.79
C VAL A 141 12.08 20.26 -10.93
N GLY A 142 12.57 20.63 -9.76
CA GLY A 142 11.88 21.43 -8.75
C GLY A 142 11.06 20.62 -7.75
N TYR A 143 10.84 19.32 -7.98
CA TYR A 143 10.18 18.42 -7.04
C TYR A 143 11.11 18.11 -5.88
N THR A 144 10.52 17.89 -4.71
CA THR A 144 11.23 17.44 -3.52
C THR A 144 11.70 16.00 -3.65
N ASP A 145 12.70 15.65 -2.86
CA ASP A 145 13.19 14.29 -2.66
C ASP A 145 12.04 13.29 -2.39
N LEU A 146 11.07 13.73 -1.59
CA LEU A 146 9.85 13.00 -1.29
C LEU A 146 8.99 12.79 -2.53
N GLU A 147 8.62 13.86 -3.23
CA GLU A 147 7.72 13.74 -4.39
C GLU A 147 8.34 12.90 -5.51
N VAL A 148 9.65 12.99 -5.72
CA VAL A 148 10.37 12.15 -6.69
C VAL A 148 10.24 10.67 -6.38
N LYS A 149 10.40 10.28 -5.11
CA LYS A 149 10.26 8.87 -4.68
C LYS A 149 8.85 8.34 -4.90
N GLN A 150 7.85 9.22 -4.94
CA GLN A 150 6.47 8.83 -5.24
C GLN A 150 6.28 8.44 -6.71
N PHE A 151 7.03 9.07 -7.63
CA PHE A 151 6.99 8.72 -9.07
C PHE A 151 7.90 7.57 -9.44
N LEU A 152 9.09 7.55 -8.85
CA LEU A 152 10.17 6.69 -9.32
C LEU A 152 10.47 5.51 -8.41
N GLY A 153 10.01 5.55 -7.15
CA GLY A 153 10.47 4.69 -6.07
C GLY A 153 11.75 5.22 -5.41
N GLU A 154 12.31 4.42 -4.52
CA GLU A 154 13.66 4.66 -4.00
C GLU A 154 14.69 4.60 -5.14
N PRO A 155 15.71 5.47 -5.14
CA PRO A 155 16.81 5.36 -6.10
C PRO A 155 17.59 4.07 -5.90
N ASP A 156 18.09 3.50 -6.99
CA ASP A 156 18.96 2.33 -6.95
C ASP A 156 20.30 2.65 -6.25
N GLU A 157 20.81 3.86 -6.46
CA GLU A 157 22.03 4.35 -5.81
C GLU A 157 21.93 5.83 -5.44
N ILE A 158 22.44 6.20 -4.26
CA ILE A 158 22.61 7.59 -3.83
C ILE A 158 24.11 7.89 -3.74
N LEU A 159 24.58 8.75 -4.63
CA LEU A 159 25.96 9.22 -4.65
C LEU A 159 26.01 10.61 -4.01
N LYS A 160 26.78 10.76 -2.94
CA LYS A 160 27.12 12.09 -2.43
C LYS A 160 28.06 12.78 -3.44
N THR A 161 27.87 14.07 -3.65
CA THR A 161 28.84 14.89 -4.39
C THR A 161 29.76 15.55 -3.38
N ASP A 162 31.06 15.35 -3.54
CA ASP A 162 32.09 15.77 -2.59
C ASP A 162 32.39 17.29 -2.60
N ASP A 163 31.55 18.12 -3.21
CA ASP A 163 31.87 19.53 -3.37
C ASP A 163 31.63 20.33 -2.09
N GLU A 164 32.74 20.80 -1.53
CA GLU A 164 32.92 21.75 -0.42
C GLU A 164 32.35 23.16 -0.71
N THR A 165 31.25 23.26 -1.46
CA THR A 165 30.50 24.52 -1.57
C THR A 165 29.54 24.62 -0.39
N ILE A 166 30.03 25.32 0.63
CA ILE A 166 29.38 25.67 1.89
C ILE A 166 27.86 25.88 1.71
N GLY A 167 27.07 24.95 2.26
CA GLY A 167 25.66 25.19 2.61
C GLY A 167 24.58 24.48 1.78
N LYS A 168 24.92 23.59 0.84
CA LYS A 168 23.90 22.83 0.07
C LYS A 168 24.15 21.33 0.18
N ASP A 169 23.20 20.59 0.73
CA ASP A 169 23.21 19.12 0.64
C ASP A 169 23.00 18.72 -0.82
N GLN A 170 24.08 18.35 -1.49
CA GLN A 170 24.05 17.90 -2.87
C GLN A 170 24.15 16.38 -2.94
N GLN A 171 23.17 15.77 -3.60
CA GLN A 171 23.11 14.34 -3.82
C GLN A 171 22.80 14.05 -5.29
N ARG A 172 23.30 12.93 -5.77
CA ARG A 172 22.90 12.38 -7.07
C ARG A 172 22.19 11.06 -6.84
N TRP A 173 20.97 10.97 -7.34
CA TRP A 173 20.14 9.79 -7.25
C TRP A 173 20.12 9.11 -8.61
N TRP A 174 20.60 7.87 -8.63
CA TRP A 174 20.60 7.05 -9.82
C TRP A 174 19.39 6.12 -9.82
N TYR A 175 18.65 6.15 -10.92
CA TYR A 175 17.53 5.25 -11.20
C TYR A 175 17.89 4.42 -12.42
N LYS A 176 18.22 3.14 -12.20
CA LYS A 176 18.66 2.20 -13.23
C LYS A 176 17.60 2.12 -14.34
N ASN A 177 18.06 2.29 -15.58
CA ASN A 177 17.22 2.35 -16.79
C ASN A 177 16.27 3.57 -16.88
N LYS A 178 16.36 4.55 -15.97
CA LYS A 178 15.54 5.78 -16.02
C LYS A 178 16.37 7.05 -16.13
N GLY A 179 17.43 7.17 -15.34
CA GLY A 179 18.29 8.35 -15.35
C GLY A 179 18.87 8.77 -14.01
N MET A 180 19.49 9.94 -14.00
CA MET A 180 20.11 10.54 -12.82
C MET A 180 19.43 11.86 -12.43
N LEU A 181 19.08 12.01 -11.16
CA LEU A 181 18.59 13.25 -10.59
C LEU A 181 19.65 13.87 -9.68
N TYR A 182 19.89 15.16 -9.85
CA TYR A 182 20.72 15.97 -8.96
C TYR A 182 19.79 16.67 -7.99
N ILE A 183 19.97 16.41 -6.71
CA ILE A 183 19.19 16.99 -5.63
C ILE A 183 20.08 17.99 -4.90
N ALA A 184 19.57 19.21 -4.74
CA ALA A 184 20.18 20.26 -3.94
C ALA A 184 19.09 20.92 -3.09
N ASP A 185 19.38 21.18 -1.82
CA ASP A 185 18.45 21.83 -0.89
C ASP A 185 17.09 21.10 -0.80
N GLY A 186 17.13 19.76 -0.82
CA GLY A 186 15.94 18.89 -0.74
C GLY A 186 15.08 18.85 -2.01
N LYS A 187 15.54 19.43 -3.13
CA LYS A 187 14.81 19.47 -4.39
C LYS A 187 15.66 19.04 -5.58
N VAL A 188 15.02 18.47 -6.60
CA VAL A 188 15.67 18.18 -7.88
C VAL A 188 16.07 19.49 -8.54
N TRP A 189 17.37 19.68 -8.68
CA TRP A 189 17.95 20.80 -9.40
C TRP A 189 18.17 20.48 -10.88
N GLN A 190 18.48 19.23 -11.21
CA GLN A 190 18.74 18.80 -12.58
C GLN A 190 18.38 17.33 -12.78
N ALA A 191 17.92 16.98 -13.97
CA ALA A 191 17.73 15.60 -14.42
C ALA A 191 18.61 15.35 -15.65
N LEU A 192 19.37 14.25 -15.66
CA LEU A 192 20.23 13.84 -16.78
C LEU A 192 19.89 12.41 -17.22
N PHE A 193 19.89 12.21 -18.54
CA PHE A 193 19.62 10.94 -19.22
C PHE A 193 18.32 10.27 -18.80
N GLY A 194 17.20 10.61 -19.44
CA GLY A 194 16.06 9.71 -19.53
C GLY A 194 15.57 9.71 -20.96
N GLU A 195 15.30 8.54 -21.53
CA GLU A 195 14.34 8.49 -22.63
C GLU A 195 13.03 9.14 -22.16
N ASP A 196 12.11 9.50 -23.07
CA ASP A 196 10.74 9.90 -22.74
C ASP A 196 9.99 8.71 -22.10
N ILE A 197 10.41 8.30 -20.91
CA ILE A 197 9.79 7.28 -20.11
C ILE A 197 8.53 7.94 -19.60
N LYS A 198 7.42 7.63 -20.25
CA LYS A 198 6.09 7.90 -19.71
C LYS A 198 5.98 7.08 -18.43
N ILE A 199 6.14 7.74 -17.29
CA ILE A 199 5.86 7.14 -16.01
C ILE A 199 4.33 6.98 -15.95
N GLN A 200 3.84 5.78 -16.25
CA GLN A 200 2.47 5.42 -15.92
C GLN A 200 2.44 5.15 -14.42
N THR A 201 1.72 5.99 -13.69
CA THR A 201 1.41 5.69 -12.30
C THR A 201 0.18 4.77 -12.31
N ASN A 202 0.29 3.61 -11.64
CA ASN A 202 -0.82 2.67 -11.45
C ASN A 202 -1.64 3.06 -10.21
#